data_AF-A0A8I3VUZ9-F1
#
_entry.id   AF-A0A8I3VUZ9-F1
#
_cell.length_a   1.000
_cell.length_b   1.000
_cell.length_c   1.000
_cell.angle_alpha   90.00
_cell.angle_beta   90.00
_cell.angle_gamma   90.00
#
_symmetry.space_group_name_H-M   'P 1'
#
loop_
_entity.id
_entity.type
_entity.pdbx_description
1 polymer ?
#
loop_
_entity_poly.entity_id
_entity_poly.type
_entity_poly.pdbx_seq_one_letter_code
_entity_poly.pdbx_strand_id
1 'polypeptide(L)'
;MGDLPGLVRLSIALRIQPNDGPVFYKVDGQRFGQNRTIKLLTGSSYKVEVKIKPSTLQVENISIGGVLVPLELKSKEPDGDRVVYTGTYDTEGVTPTKSGERQPIQITMPKPLRHESQVEEEMNAQAEAQKKKDEAEVQVNR
;
A
#
# COMPACT_ATOMS: atom_id res chain seq x y z
N MET A 1 24.64 -14.50 -4.78
CA MET A 1 24.03 -14.54 -3.42
C MET A 1 22.73 -13.76 -3.55
N GLY A 2 21.57 -14.41 -3.43
CA GLY A 2 20.28 -13.73 -3.65
C GLY A 2 20.07 -12.65 -2.60
N ASP A 3 19.93 -11.41 -3.06
CA ASP A 3 19.72 -10.25 -2.20
C ASP A 3 18.46 -10.48 -1.35
N LEU A 4 18.60 -10.46 -0.02
CA LEU A 4 17.45 -10.61 0.88
C LEU A 4 16.50 -9.43 0.61
N PRO A 5 15.20 -9.65 0.37
CA PRO A 5 14.29 -8.54 0.12
C PRO A 5 14.34 -7.61 1.33
N GLY A 6 14.59 -6.32 1.06
CA GLY A 6 14.72 -5.30 2.10
C GLY A 6 13.53 -5.36 3.08
N LEU A 7 13.82 -5.28 4.38
CA LEU A 7 12.79 -5.33 5.41
C LEU A 7 11.87 -4.12 5.27
N VAL A 8 10.58 -4.37 5.10
CA VAL A 8 9.56 -3.33 5.01
C VAL A 8 8.72 -3.33 6.28
N ARG A 9 8.56 -2.15 6.89
CA ARG A 9 7.65 -1.92 7.99
C ARG A 9 6.35 -1.32 7.46
N LEU A 10 5.27 -2.07 7.61
CA LEU A 10 3.91 -1.66 7.29
C LEU A 10 3.18 -1.23 8.57
N SER A 11 2.52 -0.08 8.56
CA SER A 11 1.60 0.34 9.62
C SER A 11 0.26 0.73 9.01
N ILE A 12 -0.82 0.09 9.47
CA ILE A 12 -2.18 0.33 8.98
C ILE A 12 -2.98 0.93 10.12
N ALA A 13 -3.64 2.05 9.87
CA ALA A 13 -4.61 2.65 10.78
C ALA A 13 -6.00 2.67 10.12
N LEU A 14 -7.02 2.38 10.92
CA LEU A 14 -8.42 2.43 10.53
C LEU A 14 -9.14 3.43 11.44
N ARG A 15 -9.99 4.27 10.85
CA ARG A 15 -10.86 5.22 11.57
C ARG A 15 -12.25 5.22 10.96
N ILE A 16 -13.30 5.24 11.78
CA ILE A 16 -14.68 5.22 11.27
C ILE A 16 -15.06 6.57 10.66
N GLN A 17 -15.68 6.57 9.49
CA GLN A 17 -16.20 7.78 8.82
C GLN A 17 -17.68 8.01 9.17
N PRO A 18 -18.18 9.26 9.11
CA PRO A 18 -17.46 10.49 8.76
C PRO A 18 -16.67 11.12 9.92
N ASN A 19 -16.86 10.63 11.15
CA ASN A 19 -16.42 11.32 12.37
C ASN A 19 -14.92 11.15 12.72
N ASP A 20 -14.15 10.43 11.88
CA ASP A 20 -12.76 10.03 12.13
C ASP A 20 -12.54 9.36 13.50
N GLY A 21 -13.58 8.66 13.98
CA GLY A 21 -13.60 8.06 15.31
C GLY A 21 -12.75 6.78 15.41
N PRO A 22 -12.46 6.31 16.64
CA PRO A 22 -11.69 5.09 16.85
C PRO A 22 -12.48 3.86 16.41
N VAL A 23 -11.77 2.82 15.98
CA VAL A 23 -12.35 1.48 15.82
C VAL A 23 -12.34 0.77 17.18
N PHE A 24 -13.43 0.10 17.53
CA PHE A 24 -13.56 -0.57 18.82
C PHE A 24 -12.59 -1.75 18.91
N TYR A 25 -11.74 -1.71 19.93
CA TYR A 25 -10.83 -2.78 20.28
C TYR A 25 -11.47 -3.70 21.33
N LYS A 26 -11.39 -5.01 21.12
CA LYS A 26 -11.94 -6.03 22.02
C LYS A 26 -10.81 -6.88 22.60
N VAL A 27 -10.77 -6.96 23.93
CA VAL A 27 -9.95 -7.93 24.66
C VAL A 27 -10.89 -9.05 25.11
N ASP A 28 -10.83 -10.17 24.41
CA ASP A 28 -11.68 -11.32 24.69
C ASP A 28 -11.01 -12.34 25.64
N GLY A 29 -9.79 -12.05 26.11
CA GLY A 29 -9.00 -12.96 26.96
C GLY A 29 -8.68 -14.26 26.22
N GLN A 30 -8.56 -15.38 26.95
CA GLN A 30 -8.29 -16.71 26.38
C GLN A 30 -9.54 -17.37 25.76
N ARG A 31 -10.68 -16.66 25.62
CA ARG A 31 -11.91 -17.26 25.08
C ARG A 31 -11.80 -17.61 23.59
N PHE A 32 -10.90 -16.94 22.87
CA PHE A 32 -10.62 -17.20 21.46
C PHE A 32 -9.12 -17.40 21.26
N GLY A 33 -8.72 -17.97 20.12
CA GLY A 33 -7.31 -18.16 19.75
C GLY A 33 -6.52 -16.85 19.54
N GLN A 34 -7.19 -15.69 19.64
CA GLN A 34 -6.58 -14.36 19.58
C GLN A 34 -7.14 -13.51 20.72
N ASN A 35 -6.26 -13.05 21.62
CA ASN A 35 -6.65 -12.30 22.81
C ASN A 35 -7.11 -10.86 22.50
N ARG A 36 -6.85 -10.41 21.26
CA ARG A 36 -7.03 -9.03 20.81
C ARG A 36 -7.64 -9.03 19.43
N THR A 37 -8.82 -8.44 19.30
CA THR A 37 -9.53 -8.33 18.02
C THR A 37 -10.05 -6.91 17.81
N ILE A 38 -10.32 -6.56 16.56
CA ILE A 38 -10.90 -5.29 16.16
C ILE A 38 -12.35 -5.57 15.73
N LYS A 39 -13.30 -4.75 16.20
CA LYS A 39 -14.69 -4.83 15.75
C LYS A 39 -14.94 -3.80 14.66
N LEU A 40 -15.28 -4.29 13.47
CA LEU A 40 -15.77 -3.50 12.36
C LEU A 40 -17.30 -3.62 12.29
N LEU A 41 -17.96 -2.52 11.96
CA LEU A 41 -19.39 -2.45 11.68
C LEU A 41 -19.55 -2.67 10.18
N THR A 42 -20.52 -3.51 9.80
CA THR A 42 -20.92 -3.69 8.41
C THR A 42 -21.79 -2.52 7.95
N GLY A 43 -21.76 -2.19 6.65
CA GLY A 43 -22.47 -1.02 6.12
C GLY A 43 -21.92 0.31 6.66
N SER A 44 -20.62 0.35 6.96
CA SER A 44 -19.91 1.54 7.42
C SER A 44 -18.63 1.74 6.62
N SER A 45 -18.25 3.00 6.41
CA SER A 45 -17.00 3.34 5.75
C SER A 45 -15.91 3.65 6.78
N TYR A 46 -14.69 3.22 6.48
CA TYR A 46 -13.52 3.46 7.30
C TYR A 46 -12.44 4.16 6.48
N LYS A 47 -11.88 5.23 7.03
CA LYS A 47 -10.65 5.80 6.51
C LYS A 47 -9.49 4.89 6.86
N VAL A 48 -8.77 4.45 5.83
CA VAL A 48 -7.54 3.67 5.95
C VAL A 48 -6.36 4.60 5.75
N GLU A 49 -5.37 4.54 6.64
CA GLU A 49 -4.06 5.18 6.45
C GLU A 49 -2.98 4.11 6.50
N VAL A 50 -2.21 3.99 5.41
CA VAL A 50 -1.15 3.00 5.26
C VAL A 50 0.19 3.71 5.24
N LYS A 51 1.07 3.40 6.19
CA LYS A 51 2.44 3.93 6.25
C LYS A 51 3.41 2.82 5.93
N ILE A 52 4.31 3.10 5.00
CA ILE A 52 5.31 2.14 4.54
C ILE A 52 6.70 2.74 4.74
N LYS A 53 7.60 1.93 5.30
CA LYS A 53 9.02 2.25 5.44
C LYS A 53 9.89 1.07 4.98
N PRO A 54 10.97 1.27 4.22
CA PRO A 54 11.30 2.50 3.50
C PRO A 54 10.29 2.78 2.35
N SER A 55 10.34 3.97 1.75
CA SER A 55 9.40 4.39 0.68
C SER A 55 9.62 3.72 -0.69
N THR A 56 10.35 2.61 -0.73
CA THR A 56 10.69 1.85 -1.94
C THR A 56 9.49 1.15 -2.56
N LEU A 57 8.47 0.85 -1.76
CA LEU A 57 7.22 0.28 -2.24
C LEU A 57 6.21 1.37 -2.57
N GLN A 58 5.86 1.46 -3.84
CA GLN A 58 4.65 2.13 -4.27
C GLN A 58 3.47 1.17 -4.13
N VAL A 59 2.29 1.66 -3.78
CA VAL A 59 1.08 0.83 -3.67
C VAL A 59 -0.09 1.64 -4.17
N GLU A 60 -0.86 1.06 -5.09
CA GLU A 60 -2.05 1.71 -5.65
C GLU A 60 -3.32 1.24 -4.93
N ASN A 61 -3.38 -0.03 -4.54
CA ASN A 61 -4.56 -0.64 -3.94
C ASN A 61 -4.15 -1.58 -2.81
N ILE A 62 -5.04 -1.78 -1.85
CA ILE A 62 -4.98 -2.93 -0.93
C ILE A 62 -6.30 -3.68 -0.98
N SER A 63 -6.32 -4.94 -0.58
CA SER A 63 -7.55 -5.69 -0.35
C SER A 63 -7.71 -5.98 1.14
N ILE A 64 -8.87 -5.65 1.71
CA ILE A 64 -9.21 -5.94 3.11
C ILE A 64 -10.45 -6.84 3.11
N GLY A 65 -10.28 -8.11 3.50
CA GLY A 65 -11.38 -9.07 3.54
C GLY A 65 -12.05 -9.30 2.19
N GLY A 66 -11.32 -9.15 1.08
CA GLY A 66 -11.84 -9.26 -0.28
C GLY A 66 -12.34 -7.95 -0.89
N VAL A 67 -12.50 -6.88 -0.11
CA VAL A 67 -12.86 -5.55 -0.64
C VAL A 67 -11.60 -4.85 -1.14
N LEU A 68 -11.60 -4.41 -2.40
CA LEU A 68 -10.53 -3.60 -2.97
C LEU A 68 -10.65 -2.15 -2.46
N VAL A 69 -9.57 -1.62 -1.91
CA VAL A 69 -9.45 -0.26 -1.40
C VAL A 69 -8.39 0.46 -2.22
N PRO A 70 -8.79 1.38 -3.12
CA PRO A 70 -7.87 2.28 -3.79
C PRO A 70 -7.15 3.16 -2.77
N LEU A 71 -5.86 3.37 -2.99
CA LEU A 71 -4.99 4.17 -2.14
C LEU A 71 -4.49 5.39 -2.90
N GLU A 72 -4.66 6.55 -2.29
CA GLU A 72 -4.15 7.83 -2.77
C GLU A 72 -2.90 8.20 -1.97
N LEU A 73 -1.89 8.72 -2.66
CA LEU A 73 -0.68 9.23 -2.02
C LEU A 73 -1.02 10.49 -1.23
N LYS A 74 -0.82 10.43 0.09
CA LYS A 74 -1.03 11.58 0.98
C LYS A 74 0.26 12.35 1.20
N SER A 75 1.36 11.64 1.44
CA SER A 75 2.68 12.26 1.59
C SER A 75 3.82 11.26 1.36
N LYS A 76 4.96 11.77 0.90
CA LYS A 76 6.22 11.04 0.76
C LYS A 76 7.32 11.90 1.39
N GLU A 77 8.09 11.32 2.30
CA GLU A 77 9.22 12.03 2.91
C GLU A 77 10.39 12.12 1.91
N PRO A 78 11.06 13.28 1.83
CA PRO A 78 12.09 13.55 0.82
C PRO A 78 13.31 12.63 0.93
N ASP A 79 13.66 12.20 2.15
CA ASP A 79 14.78 11.30 2.41
C ASP A 79 14.46 9.83 2.07
N GLY A 80 13.24 9.55 1.59
CA GLY A 80 12.83 8.21 1.19
C GLY A 80 12.50 7.25 2.34
N ASP A 81 12.48 7.73 3.60
CA ASP A 81 12.27 6.88 4.78
C ASP A 81 10.80 6.43 4.94
N ARG A 82 9.83 7.26 4.54
CA ARG A 82 8.41 6.95 4.71
C ARG A 82 7.53 7.44 3.56
N VAL A 83 6.55 6.62 3.21
CA VAL A 83 5.40 7.02 2.38
C VAL A 83 4.10 6.75 3.12
N VAL A 84 3.12 7.65 2.96
CA VAL A 84 1.80 7.56 3.57
C VAL A 84 0.74 7.60 2.48
N TYR A 85 -0.09 6.57 2.46
CA TYR A 85 -1.24 6.44 1.60
C TYR A 85 -2.54 6.50 2.39
N THR A 86 -3.62 6.96 1.76
CA THR A 86 -4.96 6.92 2.36
C THR A 86 -5.98 6.36 1.39
N GLY A 87 -6.97 5.65 1.91
CA GLY A 87 -8.09 5.15 1.13
C GLY A 87 -9.35 5.04 1.98
N THR A 88 -10.46 4.71 1.34
CA THR A 88 -11.75 4.48 2.01
C THR A 88 -12.10 3.00 1.88
N TYR A 89 -12.16 2.31 3.01
CA TYR A 89 -12.63 0.93 3.10
C TYR A 89 -14.12 0.92 3.41
N ASP A 90 -14.91 0.57 2.40
CA ASP A 90 -16.34 0.38 2.55
C ASP A 90 -16.66 -1.07 2.93
N THR A 91 -17.55 -1.23 3.91
CA THR A 91 -18.03 -2.54 4.38
C THR A 91 -19.49 -2.79 3.99
N GLU A 92 -20.05 -1.98 3.09
CA GLU A 92 -21.33 -2.31 2.45
C GLU A 92 -21.25 -3.68 1.78
N GLY A 93 -22.30 -4.50 1.98
CA GLY A 93 -22.35 -5.87 1.46
C GLY A 93 -21.45 -6.90 2.17
N VAL A 94 -20.58 -6.48 3.08
CA VAL A 94 -19.77 -7.42 3.88
C VAL A 94 -20.68 -8.17 4.86
N THR A 95 -20.63 -9.50 4.84
CA THR A 95 -21.47 -10.33 5.71
C THR A 95 -21.00 -10.23 7.17
N PRO A 96 -21.89 -9.90 8.12
CA PRO A 96 -21.54 -9.85 9.54
C PRO A 96 -21.11 -11.22 10.06
N THR A 97 -20.05 -11.25 10.87
CA THR A 97 -19.68 -12.46 11.62
C THR A 97 -20.73 -12.77 12.69
N LYS A 98 -21.05 -14.06 12.87
CA LYS A 98 -21.97 -14.51 13.91
C LYS A 98 -21.50 -14.10 15.31
N SER A 99 -22.45 -13.82 16.19
CA SER A 99 -22.13 -13.52 17.59
C SER A 99 -21.39 -14.69 18.24
N GLY A 100 -20.29 -14.40 18.94
CA GLY A 100 -19.44 -15.43 19.55
C GLY A 100 -18.41 -16.05 18.61
N GLU A 101 -18.39 -15.71 17.32
CA GLU A 101 -17.36 -16.14 16.38
C GLU A 101 -16.38 -15.00 16.05
N ARG A 102 -15.19 -15.36 15.55
CA ARG A 102 -14.18 -14.45 15.03
C ARG A 102 -13.68 -14.99 13.70
N GLN A 103 -13.73 -14.16 12.66
CA GLN A 103 -13.20 -14.51 11.35
C GLN A 103 -11.93 -13.71 11.08
N PRO A 104 -10.83 -14.36 10.65
CA PRO A 104 -9.64 -13.64 10.23
C PRO A 104 -9.94 -12.85 8.96
N ILE A 105 -9.66 -11.55 8.99
CA ILE A 105 -9.77 -10.68 7.81
C ILE A 105 -8.38 -10.60 7.19
N GLN A 106 -8.22 -11.14 5.98
CA GLN A 106 -6.97 -11.07 5.24
C GLN A 106 -6.75 -9.66 4.69
N ILE A 107 -5.53 -9.16 4.82
CA ILE A 107 -5.08 -7.93 4.18
C ILE A 107 -4.05 -8.31 3.13
N THR A 108 -4.32 -7.97 1.87
CA THR A 108 -3.42 -8.25 0.76
C THR A 108 -2.97 -6.94 0.13
N MET A 109 -1.67 -6.83 -0.12
CA MET A 109 -1.07 -5.70 -0.81
C MET A 109 -0.44 -6.20 -2.10
N PRO A 110 -1.07 -5.98 -3.26
CA PRO A 110 -0.47 -6.35 -4.54
C PRO A 110 0.79 -5.51 -4.76
N LYS A 111 1.90 -6.19 -5.09
CA LYS A 111 3.13 -5.51 -5.52
C LYS A 111 2.87 -4.86 -6.90
N PRO A 112 3.16 -3.57 -7.09
CA PRO A 112 3.12 -2.99 -8.43
C PRO A 112 4.24 -3.60 -9.27
N LEU A 113 3.93 -3.94 -10.51
CA LEU A 113 4.87 -4.50 -11.49
C LEU A 113 5.85 -3.45 -12.08
N ARG A 114 5.83 -2.20 -11.60
CA ARG A 114 6.45 -1.06 -12.31
C ARG A 114 7.97 -0.91 -12.18
N HIS A 115 8.66 -1.74 -11.40
CA HIS A 115 10.08 -1.47 -11.13
C HIS A 115 11.01 -1.83 -12.29
N GLU A 116 10.60 -2.67 -13.23
CA GLU A 116 11.45 -3.08 -14.35
C GLU A 116 11.29 -2.12 -15.55
N SER A 117 10.07 -1.67 -15.84
CA SER A 117 9.78 -0.91 -17.06
C SER A 117 10.31 0.53 -17.06
N GLN A 118 10.27 1.23 -15.91
CA GLN A 118 10.71 2.63 -15.85
C GLN A 118 12.23 2.77 -15.92
N VAL A 119 12.97 1.81 -15.34
CA VAL A 119 14.44 1.82 -15.40
C VAL A 119 14.93 1.49 -16.82
N GLU A 120 14.24 0.57 -17.51
CA GLU A 120 14.52 0.27 -18.92
C GLU A 120 14.18 1.46 -19.83
N GLU A 121 13.03 2.12 -19.66
CA GLU A 121 12.67 3.32 -20.46
C GLU A 121 13.65 4.47 -20.25
N GLU A 122 14.05 4.76 -19.00
CA GLU A 122 15.03 5.82 -18.71
C GLU A 122 16.42 5.50 -19.27
N MET A 123 16.89 4.25 -19.13
CA MET A 123 18.16 3.82 -19.72
C MET A 123 18.14 3.89 -21.26
N ASN A 124 17.03 3.50 -21.88
CA ASN A 124 16.92 3.50 -23.34
C ASN A 124 16.81 4.92 -23.90
N ALA A 125 16.08 5.81 -23.21
CA ALA A 125 16.00 7.24 -23.56
C ALA A 125 17.36 7.95 -23.44
N GLN A 126 18.15 7.62 -22.40
CA GLN A 126 19.50 8.15 -22.24
C GLN A 126 20.47 7.62 -23.31
N ALA A 127 20.38 6.33 -23.67
CA ALA A 127 21.19 5.74 -24.73
C ALA A 127 20.87 6.36 -26.11
N GLU A 128 19.60 6.62 -26.40
CA GLU A 128 19.19 7.24 -27.67
C GLU A 128 19.60 8.73 -27.76
N ALA A 129 19.55 9.45 -26.64
CA ALA A 129 20.02 10.83 -26.56
C ALA A 129 21.55 10.94 -26.72
N GLN A 130 22.31 9.98 -26.19
CA GLN A 130 23.76 9.94 -26.35
C GLN A 130 24.16 9.65 -27.81
N LYS A 131 23.51 8.67 -28.44
CA LYS A 131 23.75 8.31 -29.85
C LYS A 131 23.50 9.48 -30.81
N LYS A 132 22.45 10.29 -30.56
CA LYS A 132 22.15 11.48 -31.36
C LYS A 132 23.18 12.60 -31.18
N LYS A 133 23.82 12.72 -30.01
CA LYS A 133 24.90 13.68 -29.78
C LYS A 133 26.17 13.26 -30.52
N ASP A 134 26.53 11.98 -30.45
CA ASP A 134 27.70 11.45 -31.13
C ASP A 134 27.58 11.56 -32.67
N GLU A 135 26.38 11.32 -33.23
CA GLU A 135 26.13 11.51 -34.68
C GLU A 135 26.19 12.99 -35.12
N ALA A 136 25.73 13.91 -34.26
CA ALA A 136 25.79 15.35 -34.55
C ALA A 136 27.22 15.89 -34.50
N GLU A 137 28.05 15.40 -33.59
CA GLU A 137 29.46 15.81 -33.47
C GLU A 137 30.31 15.33 -34.66
N VAL A 138 30.00 14.15 -35.22
CA VAL A 138 30.68 13.60 -36.42
C VAL A 138 30.37 14.41 -37.68
N GLN A 139 29.21 15.06 -37.78
CA GLN A 139 28.84 15.88 -38.94
C GLN A 139 29.38 17.31 -38.90
N VAL A 140 29.75 17.82 -37.72
CA VAL A 140 30.30 19.18 -37.57
C VAL A 140 31.79 19.24 -37.90
N ASN A 141 32.51 18.11 -37.80
CA ASN A 141 33.95 18.03 -38.04
C ASN A 141 34.33 17.52 -39.46
N ARG A 142 33.42 17.58 -40.44
CA ARG A 142 33.65 17.12 -41.82
C ARG A 142 33.44 18.23 -42.83
#